data_AF-A0A7Y6PW23-F1
#
_entry.id   AF-A0A7Y6PW23-F1
#
_cell.length_a   1.000
_cell.length_b   1.000
_cell.length_c   1.000
_cell.angle_alpha   90.00
_cell.angle_beta   90.00
_cell.angle_gamma   90.00
#
_symmetry.space_group_name_H-M   'P 1'
#
loop_
_entity.id
_entity.type
_entity.pdbx_description
1 polymer ?
#
loop_
_entity_poly.entity_id
_entity_poly.type
_entity_poly.pdbx_seq_one_letter_code
_entity_poly.pdbx_strand_id
1 'polypeptide(L)'
;MPASGLGGSSGMVDPNTCGNYAASEAGARLKAFLMAVQDLEKQSQETVEVVKTSCKMMGNELGMTDADFPDGMQTNDICAKVWGAYRDNMKVAVKSKAAFKIKYKPAVCKVSVEATAEAAAKCEGKASADVGASCSGVCHGKCDGQCKGSGKAGTGGTAGGGECNGECSGTCHGSCEGHADVKASGQCKASAQAHASADMQCTEPEFSVTLDAKLVLDKSKAEQTVKAMMAGFPKLFSVKARLAPLQAAVETTVGTAKDLKDMGPKFVNSFKDQALCITGQVGAALNAATHIQANVSVSVEVSASASGEVGAGG
;
A
#
# COMPACT_ATOMS: atom_id res chain seq x y z
N MET A 1 -1.28 -34.17 -35.32
CA MET A 1 -0.70 -33.50 -34.14
C MET A 1 -1.78 -32.64 -33.53
N PRO A 2 -2.35 -32.97 -32.36
CA PRO A 2 -3.32 -32.09 -31.72
C PRO A 2 -2.58 -30.91 -31.08
N ALA A 3 -3.04 -29.70 -31.37
CA ALA A 3 -2.58 -28.47 -30.77
C ALA A 3 -3.07 -28.39 -29.32
N SER A 4 -2.17 -28.59 -28.37
CA SER A 4 -2.36 -28.31 -26.95
C SER A 4 -2.09 -26.83 -26.69
N GLY A 5 -2.98 -26.13 -25.98
CA GLY A 5 -2.64 -24.82 -25.38
C GLY A 5 -3.72 -23.74 -25.38
N LEU A 6 -4.98 -24.05 -25.13
CA LEU A 6 -5.93 -23.04 -24.62
C LEU A 6 -5.88 -23.05 -23.09
N GLY A 7 -4.82 -22.45 -22.54
CA GLY A 7 -4.59 -22.30 -21.12
C GLY A 7 -4.74 -20.84 -20.70
N GLY A 8 -5.97 -20.42 -20.41
CA GLY A 8 -6.28 -19.10 -19.87
C GLY A 8 -7.51 -19.19 -18.97
N SER A 9 -7.40 -19.92 -17.86
CA SER A 9 -8.55 -20.21 -16.97
C SER A 9 -8.33 -19.88 -15.49
N SER A 10 -7.23 -19.22 -15.11
CA SER A 10 -7.02 -18.81 -13.72
C SER A 10 -7.51 -17.41 -13.39
N GLY A 11 -7.92 -16.58 -14.37
CA GLY A 11 -8.35 -15.19 -14.13
C GLY A 11 -7.26 -14.27 -13.56
N MET A 12 -6.05 -14.80 -13.33
CA MET A 12 -4.88 -14.09 -12.81
C MET A 12 -4.08 -13.46 -13.94
N VAL A 13 -3.39 -12.37 -13.61
CA VAL A 13 -2.45 -11.72 -14.52
C VAL A 13 -1.20 -12.60 -14.66
N ASP A 14 -0.86 -12.97 -15.90
CA ASP A 14 0.40 -13.62 -16.23
C ASP A 14 1.07 -12.87 -17.40
N PRO A 15 2.07 -12.03 -17.09
CA PRO A 15 2.77 -11.22 -18.09
C PRO A 15 3.52 -12.03 -19.15
N ASN A 16 3.71 -13.33 -19.00
CA ASN A 16 4.53 -14.16 -19.87
C ASN A 16 3.73 -15.11 -20.78
N THR A 17 2.40 -15.14 -20.64
CA THR A 17 1.55 -16.14 -21.35
C THR A 17 1.21 -15.80 -22.79
N CYS A 18 1.32 -14.53 -23.22
CA CYS A 18 0.91 -14.09 -24.56
C CYS A 18 2.04 -14.12 -25.60
N GLY A 19 2.99 -15.04 -25.48
CA GLY A 19 4.13 -15.17 -26.40
C GLY A 19 5.06 -13.94 -26.39
N ASN A 20 5.71 -13.65 -27.51
CA ASN A 20 6.73 -12.59 -27.61
C ASN A 20 6.15 -11.19 -27.93
N TYR A 21 5.03 -10.82 -27.31
CA TYR A 21 4.40 -9.50 -27.54
C TYR A 21 5.30 -8.34 -27.07
N ALA A 22 6.13 -8.60 -26.06
CA ALA A 22 7.11 -7.68 -25.49
C ALA A 22 8.29 -7.32 -26.42
N ALA A 23 8.37 -7.91 -27.62
CA ALA A 23 9.36 -7.51 -28.63
C ALA A 23 9.11 -6.12 -29.23
N SER A 24 7.89 -5.58 -29.10
CA SER A 24 7.56 -4.21 -29.48
C SER A 24 7.64 -3.28 -28.27
N GLU A 25 7.89 -1.99 -28.50
CA GLU A 25 7.89 -0.97 -27.43
C GLU A 25 6.55 -0.95 -26.66
N ALA A 26 5.42 -0.99 -27.38
CA ALA A 26 4.09 -1.05 -26.78
C ALA A 26 3.88 -2.31 -25.94
N GLY A 27 4.38 -3.47 -26.41
CA GLY A 27 4.31 -4.71 -25.68
C GLY A 27 5.23 -4.77 -24.47
N ALA A 28 6.42 -4.16 -24.55
CA ALA A 28 7.34 -4.07 -23.42
C ALA A 28 6.72 -3.23 -22.29
N ARG A 29 6.13 -2.06 -22.61
CA ARG A 29 5.36 -1.25 -21.66
C ARG A 29 4.20 -2.03 -21.06
N LEU A 30 3.42 -2.72 -21.90
CA LEU A 30 2.31 -3.55 -21.41
C LEU A 30 2.78 -4.67 -20.48
N LYS A 31 3.88 -5.35 -20.82
CA LYS A 31 4.45 -6.39 -19.96
C LYS A 31 4.88 -5.83 -18.60
N ALA A 32 5.57 -4.68 -18.58
CA ALA A 32 5.95 -4.00 -17.35
C ALA A 32 4.72 -3.65 -16.48
N PHE A 33 3.64 -3.17 -17.11
CA PHE A 33 2.38 -2.94 -16.43
C PHE A 33 1.76 -4.21 -15.84
N LEU A 34 1.69 -5.30 -16.61
CA LEU A 34 1.13 -6.56 -16.11
C LEU A 34 1.95 -7.14 -14.95
N MET A 35 3.28 -7.01 -15.00
CA MET A 35 4.16 -7.39 -13.87
C MET A 35 3.88 -6.53 -12.64
N ALA A 36 3.69 -5.22 -12.82
CA ALA A 36 3.34 -4.31 -11.74
C ALA A 36 2.01 -4.66 -11.06
N VAL A 37 1.00 -5.05 -11.86
CA VAL A 37 -0.29 -5.50 -11.33
C VAL A 37 -0.11 -6.77 -10.50
N GLN A 38 0.68 -7.73 -10.98
CA GLN A 38 0.98 -8.96 -10.25
C GLN A 38 1.71 -8.69 -8.92
N ASP A 39 2.71 -7.80 -8.93
CA ASP A 39 3.44 -7.41 -7.73
C ASP A 39 2.54 -6.70 -6.72
N LEU A 40 1.69 -5.77 -7.18
CA LEU A 40 0.71 -5.09 -6.33
C LEU A 40 -0.35 -6.05 -5.78
N GLU A 41 -0.77 -7.05 -6.55
CA GLU A 41 -1.70 -8.09 -6.08
C GLU A 41 -1.10 -8.86 -4.92
N LYS A 42 0.16 -9.30 -5.06
CA LYS A 42 0.89 -10.00 -4.00
C LYS A 42 1.06 -9.12 -2.76
N GLN A 43 1.49 -7.87 -2.92
CA GLN A 43 1.65 -6.92 -1.82
C GLN A 43 0.32 -6.65 -1.09
N SER A 44 -0.77 -6.55 -1.85
CA SER A 44 -2.12 -6.35 -1.31
C SER A 44 -2.57 -7.55 -0.47
N GLN A 45 -2.35 -8.77 -0.97
CA GLN A 45 -2.66 -10.00 -0.24
C GLN A 45 -1.82 -10.12 1.04
N GLU A 46 -0.51 -9.87 0.96
CA GLU A 46 0.38 -9.87 2.13
C GLU A 46 -0.07 -8.82 3.17
N THR A 47 -0.50 -7.64 2.72
CA THR A 47 -1.02 -6.58 3.60
C THR A 47 -2.29 -7.02 4.32
N VAL A 48 -3.26 -7.60 3.59
CA VAL A 48 -4.51 -8.10 4.18
C VAL A 48 -4.24 -9.23 5.18
N GLU A 49 -3.32 -10.13 4.87
CA GLU A 49 -2.94 -11.20 5.77
C GLU A 49 -2.25 -10.65 7.04
N VAL A 50 -1.38 -9.64 6.93
CA VAL A 50 -0.83 -8.96 8.12
C VAL A 50 -1.93 -8.36 8.99
N VAL A 51 -2.94 -7.70 8.39
CA VAL A 51 -4.09 -7.15 9.13
C VAL A 51 -4.87 -8.26 9.82
N LYS A 52 -5.20 -9.33 9.09
CA LYS A 52 -5.94 -10.48 9.60
C LYS A 52 -5.21 -11.18 10.74
N THR A 53 -3.93 -11.50 10.56
CA THR A 53 -3.10 -12.10 11.61
C THR A 53 -3.01 -11.17 12.82
N SER A 54 -2.87 -9.86 12.61
CA SER A 54 -2.86 -8.87 13.70
C SER A 54 -4.13 -8.92 14.53
N CYS A 55 -5.31 -8.89 13.89
CA CYS A 55 -6.57 -9.02 14.60
C CYS A 55 -6.70 -10.37 15.32
N LYS A 56 -6.30 -11.48 14.70
CA LYS A 56 -6.32 -12.80 15.37
C LYS A 56 -5.41 -12.85 16.60
N MET A 57 -4.19 -12.31 16.53
CA MET A 57 -3.29 -12.22 17.68
C MET A 57 -3.92 -11.43 18.83
N MET A 58 -4.57 -10.30 18.53
CA MET A 58 -5.31 -9.54 19.54
C MET A 58 -6.46 -10.36 20.14
N GLY A 59 -7.24 -11.03 19.29
CA GLY A 59 -8.33 -11.90 19.73
C GLY A 59 -7.85 -12.99 20.69
N ASN A 60 -6.74 -13.63 20.38
CA ASN A 60 -6.16 -14.69 21.21
C ASN A 60 -5.75 -14.17 22.60
N GLU A 61 -5.15 -12.97 22.68
CA GLU A 61 -4.84 -12.33 23.97
C GLU A 61 -6.10 -11.94 24.77
N LEU A 62 -7.23 -11.74 24.08
CA LEU A 62 -8.54 -11.50 24.69
C LEU A 62 -9.29 -12.80 25.05
N GLY A 63 -8.69 -13.96 24.80
CA GLY A 63 -9.25 -15.27 25.10
C GLY A 63 -10.12 -15.88 24.00
N MET A 64 -10.11 -15.32 22.78
CA MET A 64 -10.72 -15.94 21.61
C MET A 64 -9.86 -17.10 21.12
N THR A 65 -10.47 -18.05 20.39
CA THR A 65 -9.79 -19.24 19.87
C THR A 65 -10.01 -19.38 18.36
N ASP A 66 -9.36 -20.36 17.71
CA ASP A 66 -9.60 -20.62 16.29
C ASP A 66 -11.06 -20.98 15.99
N ALA A 67 -11.80 -21.54 16.96
CA ALA A 67 -13.22 -21.78 16.83
C ALA A 67 -14.04 -20.48 16.68
N ASP A 68 -13.50 -19.35 17.14
CA ASP A 68 -14.10 -18.03 16.95
C ASP A 68 -13.86 -17.44 15.56
N PHE A 69 -12.93 -18.01 14.80
CA PHE A 69 -12.46 -17.54 13.50
C PHE A 69 -12.55 -18.65 12.46
N PRO A 70 -13.77 -19.12 12.11
CA PRO A 70 -13.96 -20.19 11.15
C PRO A 70 -13.29 -19.87 9.80
N ASP A 71 -12.87 -20.93 9.13
CA ASP A 71 -12.23 -20.82 7.81
C ASP A 71 -13.13 -20.08 6.82
N GLY A 72 -12.51 -19.20 6.02
CA GLY A 72 -13.24 -18.35 5.07
C GLY A 72 -13.88 -17.10 5.67
N MET A 73 -13.77 -16.87 7.00
CA MET A 73 -14.20 -15.59 7.58
C MET A 73 -13.34 -14.44 7.05
N GLN A 74 -14.01 -13.37 6.63
CA GLN A 74 -13.37 -12.21 6.03
C GLN A 74 -12.61 -11.40 7.09
N THR A 75 -11.52 -10.73 6.66
CA THR A 75 -10.64 -9.97 7.55
C THR A 75 -11.38 -8.87 8.32
N ASN A 76 -12.30 -8.15 7.67
CA ASN A 76 -13.13 -7.13 8.30
C ASN A 76 -13.99 -7.73 9.43
N ASP A 77 -14.58 -8.90 9.23
CA ASP A 77 -15.44 -9.57 10.21
C ASP A 77 -14.63 -10.09 11.39
N ILE A 78 -13.46 -10.68 11.12
CA ILE A 78 -12.50 -11.08 12.16
C ILE A 78 -12.14 -9.87 13.03
N CYS A 79 -11.70 -8.78 12.41
CA CYS A 79 -11.31 -7.57 13.12
C CYS A 79 -12.48 -6.94 13.88
N ALA A 80 -13.67 -6.87 13.28
CA ALA A 80 -14.87 -6.33 13.94
C ALA A 80 -15.25 -7.14 15.20
N LYS A 81 -15.17 -8.48 15.13
CA LYS A 81 -15.42 -9.37 16.28
C LYS A 81 -14.40 -9.13 17.39
N VAL A 82 -13.12 -9.03 17.04
CA VAL A 82 -12.03 -8.72 17.97
C VAL A 82 -12.20 -7.34 18.61
N TRP A 83 -12.57 -6.32 17.85
CA TRP A 83 -12.85 -4.99 18.38
C TRP A 83 -14.05 -4.98 19.32
N GLY A 84 -15.06 -5.82 19.07
CA GLY A 84 -16.16 -6.05 20.00
C GLY A 84 -15.66 -6.57 21.35
N ALA A 85 -14.91 -7.68 21.34
CA ALA A 85 -14.35 -8.28 22.54
C ALA A 85 -13.40 -7.32 23.29
N TYR A 86 -12.59 -6.56 22.55
CA TYR A 86 -11.70 -5.54 23.09
C TYR A 86 -12.48 -4.47 23.87
N ARG A 87 -13.53 -3.90 23.25
CA ARG A 87 -14.38 -2.88 23.90
C ARG A 87 -15.10 -3.44 25.12
N ASP A 88 -15.56 -4.68 25.07
CA ASP A 88 -16.28 -5.28 26.20
C ASP A 88 -15.34 -5.58 27.37
N ASN A 89 -14.12 -6.07 27.10
CA ASN A 89 -13.09 -6.19 28.13
C ASN A 89 -12.75 -4.82 28.73
N MET A 90 -12.60 -3.76 27.91
CA MET A 90 -12.32 -2.40 28.41
C MET A 90 -13.41 -1.87 29.35
N LYS A 91 -14.69 -2.06 29.03
CA LYS A 91 -15.82 -1.59 29.86
C LYS A 91 -15.79 -2.20 31.27
N VAL A 92 -15.32 -3.45 31.38
CA VAL A 92 -15.24 -4.17 32.66
C VAL A 92 -13.89 -3.91 33.35
N ALA A 93 -12.81 -3.77 32.57
CA ALA A 93 -11.46 -3.64 33.07
C ALA A 93 -11.19 -2.31 33.79
N VAL A 94 -11.80 -1.20 33.37
CA VAL A 94 -11.44 0.14 33.84
C VAL A 94 -12.66 1.04 34.03
N LYS A 95 -12.56 1.99 34.97
CA LYS A 95 -13.60 3.01 35.25
C LYS A 95 -13.82 3.96 34.06
N SER A 96 -12.76 4.22 33.32
CA SER A 96 -12.77 5.09 32.16
C SER A 96 -11.59 4.78 31.26
N LYS A 97 -11.69 5.18 29.98
CA LYS A 97 -10.60 4.99 29.01
C LYS A 97 -9.31 5.74 29.37
N ALA A 98 -9.40 6.80 30.19
CA ALA A 98 -8.24 7.53 30.74
C ALA A 98 -7.32 6.67 31.62
N ALA A 99 -7.74 5.44 31.96
CA ALA A 99 -6.86 4.45 32.57
C ALA A 99 -5.68 4.08 31.66
N PHE A 100 -5.82 4.20 30.34
CA PHE A 100 -4.76 3.85 29.39
C PHE A 100 -3.98 5.10 28.98
N LYS A 101 -2.70 5.14 29.34
CA LYS A 101 -1.75 6.14 28.85
C LYS A 101 -0.96 5.53 27.71
N ILE A 102 -1.35 5.90 26.49
CA ILE A 102 -0.79 5.34 25.26
C ILE A 102 0.24 6.32 24.71
N LYS A 103 1.45 5.84 24.44
CA LYS A 103 2.45 6.57 23.65
C LYS A 103 2.60 5.87 22.32
N TYR A 104 2.42 6.62 21.25
CA TYR A 104 2.53 6.13 19.89
C TYR A 104 3.35 7.09 19.04
N LYS A 105 4.39 6.56 18.42
CA LYS A 105 5.19 7.21 17.39
C LYS A 105 4.96 6.45 16.08
N PRO A 106 4.35 7.07 15.07
CA PRO A 106 4.08 6.42 13.80
C PRO A 106 5.35 5.90 13.11
N ALA A 107 5.18 4.80 12.37
CA ALA A 107 6.16 4.38 11.39
C ALA A 107 6.26 5.43 10.28
N VAL A 108 7.48 5.67 9.82
CA VAL A 108 7.77 6.62 8.75
C VAL A 108 8.35 5.83 7.60
N CYS A 109 7.68 5.88 6.45
CA CYS A 109 8.09 5.15 5.27
C CYS A 109 8.72 6.09 4.25
N LYS A 110 9.85 5.68 3.70
CA LYS A 110 10.63 6.41 2.70
C LYS A 110 10.67 5.64 1.40
N VAL A 111 10.30 6.33 0.33
CA VAL A 111 10.39 5.83 -1.05
C VAL A 111 11.54 6.55 -1.75
N SER A 112 12.41 5.81 -2.45
CA SER A 112 13.44 6.43 -3.30
C SER A 112 12.80 6.99 -4.57
N VAL A 113 12.90 8.30 -4.74
CA VAL A 113 12.36 8.98 -5.92
C VAL A 113 13.21 8.64 -7.15
N GLU A 114 14.52 8.52 -6.99
CA GLU A 114 15.44 8.10 -8.05
C GLU A 114 15.13 6.68 -8.54
N ALA A 115 14.99 5.71 -7.63
CA ALA A 115 14.66 4.34 -8.01
C ALA A 115 13.32 4.28 -8.78
N THR A 116 12.35 5.09 -8.36
CA THR A 116 11.05 5.21 -9.05
C THR A 116 11.23 5.82 -10.44
N ALA A 117 12.00 6.89 -10.58
CA ALA A 117 12.28 7.56 -11.85
C ALA A 117 13.08 6.65 -12.81
N GLU A 118 14.05 5.90 -12.29
CA GLU A 118 14.81 4.91 -13.05
C GLU A 118 13.94 3.76 -13.52
N ALA A 119 13.05 3.23 -12.68
CA ALA A 119 12.11 2.19 -13.07
C ALA A 119 11.20 2.68 -14.22
N ALA A 120 10.69 3.92 -14.10
CA ALA A 120 9.91 4.56 -15.14
C ALA A 120 10.71 4.73 -16.45
N ALA A 121 11.94 5.25 -16.37
CA ALA A 121 12.79 5.46 -17.54
C ALA A 121 13.18 4.15 -18.24
N LYS A 122 13.51 3.11 -17.47
CA LYS A 122 13.79 1.77 -18.01
C LYS A 122 12.57 1.20 -18.73
N CYS A 123 11.38 1.35 -18.16
CA CYS A 123 10.14 0.94 -18.83
C CYS A 123 9.86 1.74 -20.12
N GLU A 124 10.21 3.03 -20.15
CA GLU A 124 10.11 3.87 -21.34
C GLU A 124 11.18 3.57 -22.41
N GLY A 125 12.14 2.68 -22.13
CA GLY A 125 13.28 2.42 -23.02
C GLY A 125 14.27 3.59 -23.11
N LYS A 126 14.31 4.45 -22.09
CA LYS A 126 15.21 5.62 -22.02
C LYS A 126 16.45 5.29 -21.19
N ALA A 127 17.61 5.77 -21.63
CA ALA A 127 18.90 5.55 -20.96
C ALA A 127 19.05 6.34 -19.64
N SER A 128 18.36 7.48 -19.51
CA SER A 128 18.29 8.26 -18.28
C SER A 128 16.95 8.98 -18.18
N ALA A 129 16.49 9.20 -16.96
CA ALA A 129 15.23 9.87 -16.65
C ALA A 129 15.35 11.39 -16.84
N ASP A 130 14.96 11.90 -18.02
CA ASP A 130 14.27 13.21 -18.11
C ASP A 130 12.81 13.12 -17.61
N VAL A 131 12.46 11.98 -16.99
CA VAL A 131 11.20 11.71 -16.34
C VAL A 131 11.24 12.40 -14.98
N GLY A 132 10.90 13.69 -14.95
CA GLY A 132 10.80 14.44 -13.70
C GLY A 132 9.91 13.70 -12.70
N ALA A 133 10.37 13.62 -11.45
CA ALA A 133 9.72 12.89 -10.38
C ALA A 133 9.39 13.83 -9.21
N SER A 134 8.10 13.97 -8.90
CA SER A 134 7.62 14.82 -7.81
C SER A 134 7.24 14.00 -6.59
N CYS A 135 7.30 14.62 -5.41
CA CYS A 135 6.84 14.01 -4.16
C CYS A 135 5.53 14.69 -3.74
N SER A 136 4.49 13.92 -3.47
CA SER A 136 3.34 14.40 -2.70
C SER A 136 3.52 13.87 -1.29
N GLY A 137 4.18 14.67 -0.45
CA GLY A 137 4.63 14.27 0.88
C GLY A 137 5.85 15.05 1.34
N VAL A 138 6.49 14.59 2.40
CA VAL A 138 7.72 15.22 2.91
C VAL A 138 8.89 14.73 2.05
N CYS A 139 9.53 15.64 1.34
CA CYS A 139 10.78 15.38 0.63
C CYS A 139 11.93 15.48 1.63
N HIS A 140 12.80 14.48 1.60
CA HIS A 140 14.10 14.41 2.29
C HIS A 140 15.19 14.31 1.23
N GLY A 141 15.73 15.46 0.84
CA GLY A 141 16.68 15.54 -0.27
C GLY A 141 16.61 16.90 -0.96
N LYS A 142 17.02 17.00 -2.22
CA LYS A 142 16.95 18.28 -2.95
C LYS A 142 15.57 18.49 -3.55
N CYS A 143 15.01 19.69 -3.46
CA CYS A 143 13.74 20.05 -4.09
C CYS A 143 13.97 21.17 -5.11
N ASP A 144 13.62 20.93 -6.37
CA ASP A 144 13.73 21.94 -7.45
C ASP A 144 12.48 22.84 -7.55
N GLY A 145 11.52 22.69 -6.62
CA GLY A 145 10.25 23.44 -6.57
C GLY A 145 10.08 24.25 -5.28
N GLN A 146 8.82 24.52 -4.91
CA GLN A 146 8.53 25.17 -3.64
C GLN A 146 8.57 24.13 -2.50
N CYS A 147 9.38 24.40 -1.49
CA CYS A 147 9.43 23.61 -0.26
C CYS A 147 8.66 24.36 0.84
N LYS A 148 7.67 23.72 1.46
CA LYS A 148 7.03 24.19 2.70
C LYS A 148 7.59 23.38 3.87
N GLY A 149 8.45 23.99 4.69
CA GLY A 149 9.08 23.32 5.84
C GLY A 149 10.32 24.04 6.36
N SER A 150 10.96 23.49 7.40
CA SER A 150 12.11 24.07 8.10
C SER A 150 13.47 23.93 7.36
N GLY A 151 13.46 23.52 6.09
CA GLY A 151 14.65 23.38 5.26
C GLY A 151 15.11 24.70 4.64
N LYS A 152 16.41 24.83 4.36
CA LYS A 152 17.01 25.95 3.61
C LYS A 152 16.76 25.84 2.09
N ALA A 153 15.53 25.52 1.68
CA ALA A 153 15.13 25.56 0.28
C ALA A 153 14.45 26.91 0.04
N GLY A 154 15.17 27.81 -0.63
CA GLY A 154 14.77 29.19 -0.85
C GLY A 154 13.36 29.32 -1.45
N THR A 155 12.65 30.33 -0.99
CA THR A 155 11.33 30.71 -1.51
C THR A 155 11.45 31.14 -2.97
N GLY A 156 11.00 30.27 -3.87
CA GLY A 156 10.48 30.65 -5.20
C GLY A 156 11.54 30.95 -6.27
N GLY A 157 11.59 30.08 -7.27
CA GLY A 157 12.29 30.29 -8.53
C GLY A 157 13.54 29.43 -8.65
N THR A 158 13.60 28.67 -9.75
CA THR A 158 14.67 27.79 -10.22
C THR A 158 16.06 28.17 -9.71
N ALA A 159 16.48 27.65 -8.56
CA ALA A 159 17.83 27.86 -8.03
C ALA A 159 18.23 26.74 -7.05
N GLY A 160 18.95 25.75 -7.58
CA GLY A 160 20.14 25.19 -6.94
C GLY A 160 19.95 24.39 -5.65
N GLY A 161 19.61 23.11 -5.79
CA GLY A 161 20.24 22.01 -5.06
C GLY A 161 20.30 22.07 -3.53
N GLY A 162 19.38 22.78 -2.88
CA GLY A 162 19.28 22.83 -1.42
C GLY A 162 18.52 21.63 -0.84
N GLU A 163 18.95 21.14 0.33
CA GLU A 163 18.23 20.10 1.08
C GLU A 163 16.88 20.64 1.62
N CYS A 164 15.79 20.03 1.18
CA CYS A 164 14.42 20.15 1.68
C CYS A 164 14.14 18.97 2.63
N ASN A 165 13.61 19.29 3.80
CA ASN A 165 12.99 18.39 4.76
C ASN A 165 11.58 18.93 5.02
N GLY A 166 10.69 18.79 4.02
CA GLY A 166 9.38 19.46 4.01
C GLY A 166 8.52 19.06 2.80
N GLU A 167 7.31 19.58 2.73
CA GLU A 167 6.42 19.30 1.60
C GLU A 167 6.97 19.96 0.32
N CYS A 168 7.23 19.18 -0.72
CA CYS A 168 7.83 19.67 -1.97
C CYS A 168 6.80 19.64 -3.11
N SER A 169 6.36 20.80 -3.60
CA SER A 169 5.46 20.89 -4.77
C SER A 169 6.23 20.94 -6.10
N GLY A 170 7.29 20.13 -6.22
CA GLY A 170 8.17 20.09 -7.39
C GLY A 170 8.93 18.77 -7.51
N THR A 171 10.02 18.77 -8.28
CA THR A 171 10.86 17.58 -8.44
C THR A 171 11.67 17.36 -7.17
N CYS A 172 11.52 16.19 -6.56
CA CYS A 172 12.27 15.79 -5.36
C CYS A 172 13.38 14.82 -5.78
N HIS A 173 14.62 15.13 -5.42
CA HIS A 173 15.76 14.22 -5.54
C HIS A 173 16.11 13.75 -4.14
N GLY A 174 15.82 12.49 -3.83
CA GLY A 174 16.14 11.82 -2.60
C GLY A 174 15.02 10.87 -2.20
N SER A 175 14.58 10.98 -0.95
CA SER A 175 13.49 10.15 -0.44
C SER A 175 12.23 10.97 -0.18
N CYS A 176 11.08 10.33 -0.38
CA CYS A 176 9.76 10.90 -0.13
C CYS A 176 9.07 10.10 0.99
N GLU A 177 8.63 10.79 2.04
CA GLU A 177 7.64 10.27 3.00
C GLU A 177 6.26 10.55 2.42
N GLY A 178 5.84 9.69 1.50
CA GLY A 178 4.65 9.88 0.66
C GLY A 178 4.72 9.03 -0.60
N HIS A 179 4.17 9.55 -1.70
CA HIS A 179 4.28 8.89 -3.01
C HIS A 179 5.18 9.70 -3.95
N ALA A 180 5.96 8.96 -4.75
CA ALA A 180 6.72 9.51 -5.86
C ALA A 180 5.87 9.44 -7.14
N ASP A 181 5.66 10.58 -7.77
CA ASP A 181 4.93 10.71 -9.04
C ASP A 181 5.92 10.95 -10.18
N VAL A 182 5.84 10.15 -11.24
CA VAL A 182 6.77 10.20 -12.38
C VAL A 182 6.05 10.59 -13.67
N LYS A 183 6.70 11.41 -14.48
CA LYS A 183 6.21 11.80 -15.82
C LYS A 183 6.51 10.73 -16.87
N ALA A 184 5.73 9.65 -16.88
CA ALA A 184 5.84 8.55 -17.84
C ALA A 184 4.46 8.16 -18.43
N SER A 185 4.45 7.26 -19.41
CA SER A 185 3.23 6.57 -19.85
C SER A 185 2.53 5.90 -18.67
N GLY A 186 1.21 5.74 -18.73
CA GLY A 186 0.43 5.15 -17.63
C GLY A 186 0.99 3.79 -17.19
N GLN A 187 1.37 2.95 -18.14
CA GLN A 187 1.99 1.65 -17.91
C GLN A 187 3.28 1.75 -17.08
N CYS A 188 4.18 2.63 -17.49
CA CYS A 188 5.46 2.81 -16.83
C CYS A 188 5.35 3.55 -15.50
N LYS A 189 4.38 4.46 -15.38
CA LYS A 189 4.04 5.12 -14.12
C LYS A 189 3.49 4.12 -13.09
N ALA A 190 2.55 3.27 -13.50
CA ALA A 190 2.00 2.21 -12.64
C ALA A 190 3.10 1.24 -12.20
N SER A 191 3.96 0.81 -13.13
CA SER A 191 5.12 -0.04 -12.82
C SER A 191 6.10 0.62 -11.85
N ALA A 192 6.48 1.86 -12.10
CA ALA A 192 7.36 2.60 -11.21
C ALA A 192 6.77 2.74 -9.80
N GLN A 193 5.48 3.05 -9.68
CA GLN A 193 4.81 3.18 -8.37
C GLN A 193 4.64 1.84 -7.63
N ALA A 194 4.43 0.74 -8.35
CA ALA A 194 4.42 -0.60 -7.78
C ALA A 194 5.80 -0.96 -7.21
N HIS A 195 6.88 -0.71 -7.97
CA HIS A 195 8.26 -0.87 -7.51
C HIS A 195 8.58 0.02 -6.30
N ALA A 196 8.20 1.29 -6.38
CA ALA A 196 8.35 2.27 -5.30
C ALA A 196 7.68 1.81 -4.00
N SER A 197 6.50 1.21 -4.10
CA SER A 197 5.77 0.64 -2.96
C SER A 197 6.43 -0.63 -2.42
N ALA A 198 7.02 -1.45 -3.29
CA ALA A 198 7.76 -2.66 -2.94
C ALA A 198 9.04 -2.37 -2.15
N ASP A 199 9.81 -1.40 -2.64
CA ASP A 199 11.16 -1.08 -2.15
C ASP A 199 11.17 -0.05 -1.02
N MET A 200 9.98 0.35 -0.57
CA MET A 200 9.78 1.32 0.48
C MET A 200 10.37 0.85 1.82
N GLN A 201 11.16 1.73 2.45
CA GLN A 201 11.76 1.46 3.74
C GLN A 201 10.99 2.17 4.84
N CYS A 202 10.43 1.41 5.79
CA CYS A 202 9.69 1.97 6.92
C CYS A 202 10.46 1.79 8.22
N THR A 203 10.46 2.82 9.06
CA THR A 203 10.87 2.67 10.46
C THR A 203 9.87 1.80 11.23
N GLU A 204 10.32 1.16 12.30
CA GLU A 204 9.38 0.51 13.22
C GLU A 204 8.56 1.57 13.98
N PRO A 205 7.26 1.34 14.20
CA PRO A 205 6.46 2.21 15.05
C PRO A 205 6.82 1.96 16.52
N GLU A 206 6.94 3.03 17.31
CA GLU A 206 7.06 2.88 18.78
C GLU A 206 5.66 2.91 19.37
N PHE A 207 5.31 1.88 20.14
CA PHE A 207 4.01 1.77 20.79
C PHE A 207 4.20 1.28 22.22
N SER A 208 3.64 2.00 23.17
CA SER A 208 3.61 1.56 24.56
C SER A 208 2.31 1.98 25.22
N VAL A 209 1.83 1.13 26.12
CA VAL A 209 0.61 1.35 26.89
C VAL A 209 0.96 1.20 28.36
N THR A 210 0.53 2.18 29.15
CA THR A 210 0.66 2.14 30.61
C THR A 210 -0.70 2.32 31.26
N LEU A 211 -0.95 1.61 32.35
CA LEU A 211 -2.23 1.63 33.07
C LEU A 211 -2.15 2.51 34.32
N ASP A 212 -3.16 3.35 34.54
CA ASP A 212 -3.39 4.01 35.82
C ASP A 212 -4.12 3.06 36.78
N ALA A 213 -3.37 2.51 37.73
CA ALA A 213 -3.89 1.55 38.70
C ALA A 213 -5.11 2.04 39.50
N LYS A 214 -5.31 3.37 39.65
CA LYS A 214 -6.47 3.94 40.38
C LYS A 214 -7.79 3.78 39.61
N LEU A 215 -7.70 3.60 38.30
CA LEU A 215 -8.82 3.50 37.38
C LEU A 215 -9.09 2.06 36.94
N VAL A 216 -8.26 1.10 37.35
CA VAL A 216 -8.46 -0.32 37.07
C VAL A 216 -9.53 -0.89 38.01
N LEU A 217 -10.51 -1.58 37.43
CA LEU A 217 -11.58 -2.30 38.12
C LEU A 217 -11.31 -3.80 38.14
N ASP A 218 -10.86 -4.35 37.00
CA ASP A 218 -10.46 -5.75 36.87
C ASP A 218 -9.05 -5.81 36.29
N LYS A 219 -8.10 -6.20 37.15
CA LYS A 219 -6.69 -6.27 36.79
C LYS A 219 -6.41 -7.32 35.70
N SER A 220 -7.07 -8.47 35.75
CA SER A 220 -6.87 -9.54 34.79
C SER A 220 -7.33 -9.10 33.40
N LYS A 221 -8.52 -8.50 33.31
CA LYS A 221 -9.05 -7.95 32.06
C LYS A 221 -8.24 -6.77 31.55
N ALA A 222 -7.78 -5.89 32.42
CA ALA A 222 -6.91 -4.77 32.02
C ALA A 222 -5.58 -5.25 31.43
N GLU A 223 -4.96 -6.27 32.05
CA GLU A 223 -3.72 -6.87 31.54
C GLU A 223 -3.93 -7.60 30.21
N GLN A 224 -5.03 -8.35 30.05
CA GLN A 224 -5.41 -8.98 28.77
C GLN A 224 -5.59 -7.92 27.68
N THR A 225 -6.31 -6.84 27.97
CA THR A 225 -6.48 -5.73 27.04
C THR A 225 -5.13 -5.15 26.63
N VAL A 226 -4.23 -4.83 27.57
CA VAL A 226 -2.89 -4.30 27.25
C VAL A 226 -2.08 -5.27 26.39
N LYS A 227 -2.10 -6.58 26.69
CA LYS A 227 -1.39 -7.58 25.87
C LYS A 227 -1.94 -7.61 24.45
N ALA A 228 -3.26 -7.62 24.29
CA ALA A 228 -3.91 -7.56 22.99
C ALA A 228 -3.47 -6.29 22.23
N MET A 229 -3.48 -5.13 22.87
CA MET A 229 -3.01 -3.87 22.26
C MET A 229 -1.58 -4.00 21.74
N MET A 230 -0.66 -4.49 22.59
CA MET A 230 0.75 -4.63 22.24
C MET A 230 1.00 -5.70 21.15
N ALA A 231 0.15 -6.71 21.05
CA ALA A 231 0.29 -7.79 20.07
C ALA A 231 -0.13 -7.38 18.65
N GLY A 232 -1.18 -6.56 18.51
CA GLY A 232 -1.75 -6.23 17.19
C GLY A 232 -1.55 -4.80 16.72
N PHE A 233 -1.65 -3.79 17.61
CA PHE A 233 -1.62 -2.39 17.16
C PHE A 233 -0.32 -1.99 16.47
N PRO A 234 0.90 -2.36 16.94
CA PRO A 234 2.13 -2.00 16.23
C PRO A 234 2.14 -2.46 14.77
N LYS A 235 1.64 -3.68 14.52
CA LYS A 235 1.57 -4.26 13.17
C LYS A 235 0.51 -3.56 12.32
N LEU A 236 -0.68 -3.31 12.85
CA LEU A 236 -1.72 -2.55 12.15
C LEU A 236 -1.26 -1.12 11.80
N PHE A 237 -0.52 -0.48 12.71
CA PHE A 237 0.05 0.84 12.49
C PHE A 237 1.19 0.84 11.46
N SER A 238 1.99 -0.23 11.42
CA SER A 238 3.00 -0.41 10.37
C SER A 238 2.36 -0.54 8.98
N VAL A 239 1.22 -1.24 8.89
CA VAL A 239 0.43 -1.33 7.66
C VAL A 239 -0.09 0.05 7.27
N LYS A 240 -0.67 0.79 8.22
CA LYS A 240 -1.20 2.15 7.98
C LYS A 240 -0.18 3.08 7.33
N ALA A 241 1.08 3.02 7.75
CA ALA A 241 2.15 3.83 7.16
C ALA A 241 2.43 3.50 5.68
N ARG A 242 2.17 2.26 5.27
CA ARG A 242 2.32 1.80 3.88
C ARG A 242 1.09 2.01 3.02
N LEU A 243 -0.09 2.25 3.63
CA LEU A 243 -1.35 2.33 2.89
C LEU A 243 -1.42 3.51 1.93
N ALA A 244 -0.91 4.69 2.30
CA ALA A 244 -0.96 5.86 1.43
C ALA A 244 -0.20 5.68 0.09
N PRO A 245 1.09 5.27 0.08
CA PRO A 245 1.80 5.00 -1.17
C PRO A 245 1.20 3.82 -1.94
N LEU A 246 0.76 2.77 -1.23
CA LEU A 246 0.10 1.63 -1.87
C LEU A 246 -1.21 2.06 -2.55
N GLN A 247 -2.05 2.86 -1.90
CA GLN A 247 -3.29 3.37 -2.47
C GLN A 247 -3.04 4.20 -3.75
N ALA A 248 -2.02 5.06 -3.75
CA ALA A 248 -1.65 5.82 -4.93
C ALA A 248 -1.22 4.91 -6.10
N ALA A 249 -0.40 3.88 -5.82
CA ALA A 249 0.01 2.90 -6.82
C ALA A 249 -1.19 2.13 -7.39
N VAL A 250 -2.18 1.81 -6.54
CA VAL A 250 -3.42 1.14 -6.93
C VAL A 250 -4.30 2.03 -7.79
N GLU A 251 -4.48 3.30 -7.42
CA GLU A 251 -5.26 4.26 -8.20
C GLU A 251 -4.67 4.46 -9.60
N THR A 252 -3.35 4.61 -9.71
CA THR A 252 -2.64 4.69 -10.99
C THR A 252 -2.78 3.41 -11.80
N THR A 253 -2.71 2.25 -11.15
CA THR A 253 -2.85 0.95 -11.81
C THR A 253 -4.26 0.75 -12.35
N VAL A 254 -5.29 1.09 -11.57
CA VAL A 254 -6.70 1.07 -11.98
C VAL A 254 -6.94 2.03 -13.15
N GLY A 255 -6.42 3.25 -13.08
CA GLY A 255 -6.50 4.23 -14.16
C GLY A 255 -5.89 3.70 -15.45
N THR A 256 -4.66 3.18 -15.36
CA THR A 256 -3.95 2.60 -16.50
C THR A 256 -4.67 1.39 -17.11
N ALA A 257 -5.23 0.51 -16.27
CA ALA A 257 -6.02 -0.64 -16.75
C ALA A 257 -7.28 -0.19 -17.53
N LYS A 258 -7.95 0.86 -17.06
CA LYS A 258 -9.11 1.45 -17.75
C LYS A 258 -8.70 2.10 -19.06
N ASP A 259 -7.63 2.89 -19.07
CA ASP A 259 -7.12 3.53 -20.28
C ASP A 259 -6.76 2.48 -21.35
N LEU A 260 -6.06 1.41 -20.96
CA LEU A 260 -5.73 0.29 -21.85
C LEU A 260 -6.97 -0.40 -22.43
N LYS A 261 -8.02 -0.56 -21.62
CA LYS A 261 -9.31 -1.10 -22.07
C LYS A 261 -10.00 -0.16 -23.05
N ASP A 262 -9.98 1.14 -22.78
CA ASP A 262 -10.66 2.17 -23.56
C ASP A 262 -9.95 2.46 -24.90
N MET A 263 -8.64 2.20 -25.00
CA MET A 263 -7.92 2.19 -26.29
C MET A 263 -8.51 1.17 -27.29
N GLY A 264 -9.25 0.17 -26.80
CA GLY A 264 -10.15 -0.67 -27.60
C GLY A 264 -9.46 -1.54 -28.65
N PRO A 265 -10.20 -1.93 -29.71
CA PRO A 265 -9.72 -2.89 -30.72
C PRO A 265 -8.44 -2.47 -31.42
N LYS A 266 -8.18 -1.16 -31.58
CA LYS A 266 -6.98 -0.67 -32.29
C LYS A 266 -5.70 -1.01 -31.54
N PHE A 267 -5.70 -0.88 -30.21
CA PHE A 267 -4.55 -1.25 -29.40
C PHE A 267 -4.32 -2.76 -29.43
N VAL A 268 -5.34 -3.56 -29.15
CA VAL A 268 -5.20 -5.03 -29.12
C VAL A 268 -4.85 -5.61 -30.49
N ASN A 269 -5.41 -5.06 -31.58
CA ASN A 269 -5.11 -5.50 -32.94
C ASN A 269 -3.67 -5.15 -33.37
N SER A 270 -2.99 -4.21 -32.70
CA SER A 270 -1.57 -3.96 -32.94
C SER A 270 -0.69 -5.16 -32.58
N PHE A 271 -1.19 -6.07 -31.73
CA PHE A 271 -0.54 -7.32 -31.34
C PHE A 271 -0.90 -8.51 -32.23
N LYS A 272 -1.61 -8.31 -33.35
CA LYS A 272 -1.90 -9.34 -34.37
C LYS A 272 -2.40 -10.66 -33.76
N ASP A 273 -1.66 -11.75 -33.93
CA ASP A 273 -2.02 -13.09 -33.48
C ASP A 273 -2.15 -13.20 -31.95
N GLN A 274 -1.57 -12.25 -31.21
CA GLN A 274 -1.61 -12.21 -29.75
C GLN A 274 -2.79 -11.38 -29.21
N ALA A 275 -3.58 -10.73 -30.08
CA ALA A 275 -4.64 -9.79 -29.70
C ALA A 275 -5.66 -10.37 -28.68
N LEU A 276 -6.10 -11.62 -28.89
CA LEU A 276 -7.05 -12.27 -27.98
C LEU A 276 -6.45 -12.53 -26.59
N CYS A 277 -5.20 -13.00 -26.54
CA CYS A 277 -4.51 -13.23 -25.28
C CYS A 277 -4.29 -11.92 -24.52
N ILE A 278 -3.82 -10.88 -25.21
CA ILE A 278 -3.61 -9.55 -24.64
C ILE A 278 -4.91 -8.96 -24.11
N THR A 279 -6.02 -9.13 -24.83
CA THR A 279 -7.35 -8.72 -24.36
C THR A 279 -7.70 -9.42 -23.04
N GLY A 280 -7.44 -10.72 -22.95
CA GLY A 280 -7.62 -11.49 -21.72
C GLY A 280 -6.77 -10.98 -20.56
N GLN A 281 -5.48 -10.69 -20.80
CA GLN A 281 -4.57 -10.17 -19.78
C GLN A 281 -4.93 -8.76 -19.31
N VAL A 282 -5.37 -7.86 -20.21
CA VAL A 282 -5.88 -6.53 -19.83
C VAL A 282 -7.15 -6.67 -18.98
N GLY A 283 -8.04 -7.61 -19.32
CA GLY A 283 -9.22 -7.92 -18.52
C GLY A 283 -8.86 -8.46 -17.13
N ALA A 284 -7.91 -9.40 -17.05
CA ALA A 284 -7.39 -9.92 -15.78
C ALA A 284 -6.75 -8.81 -14.95
N ALA A 285 -5.97 -7.92 -15.56
CA ALA A 285 -5.35 -6.80 -14.88
C ALA A 285 -6.36 -5.81 -14.30
N LEU A 286 -7.45 -5.53 -15.02
CA LEU A 286 -8.54 -4.71 -14.50
C LEU A 286 -9.21 -5.37 -13.29
N ASN A 287 -9.50 -6.67 -13.36
CA ASN A 287 -10.11 -7.41 -12.26
C ASN A 287 -9.16 -7.43 -11.03
N ALA A 288 -7.89 -7.76 -11.23
CA ALA A 288 -6.88 -7.73 -10.19
C ALA A 288 -6.78 -6.34 -9.54
N ALA A 289 -6.73 -5.26 -10.34
CA ALA A 289 -6.70 -3.89 -9.84
C ALA A 289 -7.93 -3.54 -8.97
N THR A 290 -9.13 -4.01 -9.34
CA THR A 290 -10.33 -3.82 -8.51
C THR A 290 -10.30 -4.63 -7.22
N HIS A 291 -9.79 -5.86 -7.25
CA HIS A 291 -9.61 -6.69 -6.05
C HIS A 291 -8.60 -6.07 -5.08
N ILE A 292 -7.49 -5.57 -5.61
CA ILE A 292 -6.47 -4.85 -4.84
C ILE A 292 -7.09 -3.61 -4.17
N GLN A 293 -7.88 -2.83 -4.89
CA GLN A 293 -8.56 -1.64 -4.35
C GLN A 293 -9.51 -2.00 -3.18
N ALA A 294 -10.24 -3.11 -3.28
CA ALA A 294 -11.09 -3.58 -2.20
C ALA A 294 -10.27 -3.98 -0.96
N ASN A 295 -9.18 -4.73 -1.15
CA ASN A 295 -8.27 -5.17 -0.09
C ASN A 295 -7.59 -4.00 0.64
N VAL A 296 -7.15 -2.98 -0.11
CA VAL A 296 -6.57 -1.76 0.47
C VAL A 296 -7.63 -1.00 1.27
N SER A 297 -8.86 -0.87 0.75
CA SER A 297 -9.97 -0.24 1.47
C SER A 297 -10.26 -0.91 2.82
N VAL A 298 -10.32 -2.26 2.86
CA VAL A 298 -10.49 -3.01 4.11
C VAL A 298 -9.36 -2.72 5.10
N SER A 299 -8.12 -2.64 4.61
CA SER A 299 -6.96 -2.34 5.45
C SER A 299 -7.02 -0.91 6.02
N VAL A 300 -7.53 0.05 5.25
CA VAL A 300 -7.76 1.44 5.71
C VAL A 300 -8.84 1.46 6.79
N GLU A 301 -9.98 0.80 6.59
CA GLU A 301 -11.09 0.78 7.57
C GLU A 301 -10.67 0.13 8.90
N VAL A 302 -9.96 -0.99 8.85
CA VAL A 302 -9.44 -1.65 10.05
C VAL A 302 -8.40 -0.77 10.76
N SER A 303 -7.49 -0.14 10.00
CA SER A 303 -6.49 0.76 10.57
C SER A 303 -7.10 2.02 11.18
N ALA A 304 -8.19 2.53 10.59
CA ALA A 304 -8.96 3.64 11.11
C ALA A 304 -9.69 3.25 12.40
N SER A 305 -10.30 2.06 12.43
CA SER A 305 -10.93 1.49 13.63
C SER A 305 -9.90 1.37 14.77
N ALA A 306 -8.73 0.81 14.48
CA ALA A 306 -7.63 0.70 15.43
C ALA A 306 -7.17 2.07 15.96
N SER A 307 -7.04 3.06 15.07
CA SER A 307 -6.69 4.42 15.44
C SER A 307 -7.77 5.07 16.32
N GLY A 308 -9.06 4.80 16.06
CA GLY A 308 -10.18 5.28 16.87
C GLY A 308 -10.22 4.65 18.26
N GLU A 309 -9.92 3.36 18.38
CA GLU A 309 -9.86 2.66 19.67
C GLU A 309 -8.72 3.19 20.56
N VAL A 310 -7.59 3.59 19.96
CA VAL A 310 -6.47 4.22 20.68
C VAL A 310 -6.71 5.72 20.94
N GLY A 311 -7.20 6.46 19.95
CA GLY A 311 -7.39 7.92 20.03
C GLY A 311 -8.55 8.35 20.93
N ALA A 312 -9.56 7.50 21.12
CA ALA A 312 -10.65 7.77 22.06
C ALA A 312 -10.28 7.50 23.53
N GLY A 313 -9.02 7.11 23.83
CA GLY A 313 -8.52 6.84 25.18
C GLY A 313 -7.43 7.80 25.67
N GLY A 314 -6.98 8.76 24.83
CA GLY A 314 -6.02 9.80 25.18
C GLY A 314 -6.67 11.13 25.56
#